data_AF-W0R393-F1
#
_entry.id   AF-W0R393-F1
#
_cell.length_a   1.000
_cell.length_b   1.000
_cell.length_c   1.000
_cell.angle_alpha   90.00
_cell.angle_beta   90.00
_cell.angle_gamma   90.00
#
_symmetry.space_group_name_H-M   'P 1'
#
loop_
_entity.id
_entity.type
_entity.pdbx_description
1 polymer ?
#
loop_
_entity_poly.entity_id
_entity_poly.type
_entity_poly.pdbx_seq_one_letter_code
_entity_poly.pdbx_strand_id
1 'polypeptide(L)'
;MLKNKKERRTGKFIFATVRRCDGVHYRDFKILCKRFFAKNLKKMTAWRTFLRHAEINNCKRLIFIKILQNVIYITKNNILNLRTTAIILLFLFFYNLKKGKTMSQLDALREMTVVVADTGDIDAIKAYQPEDATTNPSLILSASALPQYAPLIDEAIAYAKAQSDDKAQQLIDAEDKLAVNIGLEILKVVKGRISTEVDARYSYNTEQTIAKARKLIKLYNDAGIANDRILIKIASTWQGIKAAEQLEKEGINCNLTLLFSQAQARACAEAGVYLISPFVGRILDWYKANSDKKEYMPAEDPGVISVTSIYNYYKQHGYNTVVMGASFRNVGEITELAGCDRLTIAPALLKELQEANAELPRKLAYNGEIKARPTPMSEAEFYWEHNQDPMAVEKLAEGIRKFAIDQEKLEAMLSARL
;
A
#
# COMPACT_ATOMS: atom_id res chain seq x y z
N MET A 1 9.36 31.82 -54.30
CA MET A 1 10.25 30.83 -53.67
C MET A 1 10.34 30.88 -52.12
N LEU A 2 9.46 31.60 -51.39
CA LEU A 2 9.55 31.71 -49.92
C LEU A 2 8.52 30.87 -49.11
N LYS A 3 7.49 30.28 -49.74
CA LYS A 3 6.51 29.41 -49.03
C LYS A 3 7.01 27.98 -48.78
N ASN A 4 7.86 27.41 -49.64
CA ASN A 4 8.31 26.01 -49.53
C ASN A 4 9.46 25.77 -48.53
N LYS A 5 10.11 26.81 -47.98
CA LYS A 5 11.18 26.65 -46.98
C LYS A 5 10.65 26.59 -45.53
N LYS A 6 9.48 27.16 -45.24
CA LYS A 6 8.88 27.15 -43.89
C LYS A 6 8.25 25.79 -43.56
N GLU A 7 7.50 25.19 -44.49
CA GLU A 7 6.90 23.85 -44.33
C GLU A 7 7.92 22.72 -44.18
N ARG A 8 9.07 22.80 -44.87
CA ARG A 8 10.15 21.81 -44.74
C ARG A 8 10.86 21.86 -43.37
N ARG A 9 10.84 22.99 -42.66
CA ARG A 9 11.42 23.11 -41.31
C ARG A 9 10.46 22.65 -40.21
N THR A 10 9.16 22.91 -40.32
CA THR A 10 8.15 22.41 -39.37
C THR A 10 7.90 20.90 -39.51
N GLY A 11 7.93 20.36 -40.74
CA GLY A 11 7.79 18.93 -40.97
C GLY A 11 8.95 18.09 -40.43
N LYS A 12 10.19 18.60 -40.46
CA LYS A 12 11.36 17.91 -39.90
C LYS A 12 11.36 17.86 -38.38
N PHE A 13 10.78 18.86 -37.71
CA PHE A 13 10.71 18.90 -36.24
C PHE A 13 9.70 17.87 -35.70
N ILE A 14 8.57 17.69 -36.38
CA ILE A 14 7.53 16.71 -35.98
C ILE A 14 7.99 15.26 -36.26
N PHE A 15 8.75 15.04 -37.33
CA PHE A 15 9.28 13.70 -37.65
C PHE A 15 10.41 13.24 -36.72
N ALA A 16 11.16 14.15 -36.12
CA ALA A 16 12.22 13.82 -35.16
C ALA A 16 11.65 13.34 -33.81
N THR A 17 10.50 13.90 -33.39
CA THR A 17 9.86 13.55 -32.11
C THR A 17 9.18 12.17 -32.14
N VAL A 18 8.67 11.74 -33.30
CA VAL A 18 7.98 10.44 -33.45
C VAL A 18 8.97 9.25 -33.49
N ARG A 19 10.26 9.47 -33.76
CA ARG A 19 11.28 8.41 -33.76
C ARG A 19 11.73 7.93 -32.37
N ARG A 20 11.25 8.56 -31.28
CA ARG A 20 11.65 8.26 -29.89
C ARG A 20 10.53 7.67 -29.01
N CYS A 21 9.39 7.28 -29.58
CA CYS A 21 8.38 6.55 -28.82
C CYS A 21 8.35 5.08 -29.27
N ASP A 22 8.43 4.21 -28.28
CA ASP A 22 8.77 2.80 -28.38
C ASP A 22 7.91 1.98 -29.36
N GLY A 23 8.62 1.15 -30.15
CA GLY A 23 8.17 -0.20 -30.49
C GLY A 23 7.11 -0.40 -31.58
N VAL A 24 6.40 0.63 -32.06
CA VAL A 24 5.42 0.43 -33.15
C VAL A 24 6.04 0.81 -34.49
N HIS A 25 6.29 -0.19 -35.33
CA HIS A 25 6.85 0.01 -36.67
C HIS A 25 6.01 1.02 -37.47
N TYR A 26 6.64 2.15 -37.82
CA TYR A 26 6.08 3.26 -38.61
C TYR A 26 5.37 2.82 -39.92
N ARG A 27 5.70 1.64 -40.45
CA ARG A 27 5.08 1.02 -41.62
C ARG A 27 3.63 0.60 -41.36
N ASP A 28 3.34 0.04 -40.19
CA ASP A 28 2.02 -0.49 -39.83
C ASP A 28 1.04 0.63 -39.50
N PHE A 29 1.52 1.69 -38.83
CA PHE A 29 0.76 2.91 -38.58
C PHE A 29 0.32 3.60 -39.88
N LYS A 30 1.20 3.61 -40.90
CA LYS A 30 0.91 4.23 -42.20
C LYS A 30 -0.15 3.45 -43.00
N ILE A 31 -0.19 2.12 -42.84
CA ILE A 31 -1.18 1.23 -43.48
C ILE A 31 -2.53 1.35 -42.78
N LEU A 32 -2.56 1.42 -41.44
CA LEU A 32 -3.78 1.59 -40.65
C LEU A 32 -4.46 2.94 -40.94
N CYS A 33 -3.70 4.04 -40.97
CA CYS A 33 -4.22 5.35 -41.33
C CYS A 33 -4.67 5.41 -42.79
N LYS A 34 -3.95 4.79 -43.74
CA LYS A 34 -4.40 4.74 -45.15
C LYS A 34 -5.73 3.98 -45.30
N ARG A 35 -5.88 2.82 -44.64
CA ARG A 35 -7.11 2.01 -44.71
C ARG A 35 -8.29 2.71 -44.02
N PHE A 36 -8.06 3.39 -42.90
CA PHE A 36 -9.09 4.12 -42.17
C PHE A 36 -9.59 5.36 -42.93
N PHE A 37 -8.68 6.15 -43.52
CA PHE A 37 -9.05 7.35 -44.28
C PHE A 37 -9.59 7.03 -45.68
N ALA A 38 -9.17 5.93 -46.32
CA ALA A 38 -9.73 5.50 -47.61
C ALA A 38 -11.19 5.05 -47.51
N LYS A 39 -11.61 4.46 -46.37
CA LYS A 39 -13.00 4.03 -46.14
C LYS A 39 -13.95 5.14 -45.69
N ASN A 40 -13.47 6.19 -45.03
CA ASN A 40 -14.34 7.13 -44.30
C ASN A 40 -14.32 8.59 -44.78
N LEU A 41 -13.64 8.92 -45.88
CA LEU A 41 -13.63 10.29 -46.40
C LEU A 41 -14.98 10.77 -47.01
N LYS A 42 -15.97 9.88 -47.16
CA LYS A 42 -17.27 10.21 -47.78
C LYS A 42 -18.46 10.38 -46.81
N LYS A 43 -18.27 10.26 -45.49
CA LYS A 43 -19.37 10.49 -44.52
C LYS A 43 -18.90 11.26 -43.29
N MET A 44 -18.79 12.59 -43.45
CA MET A 44 -18.62 13.54 -42.34
C MET A 44 -19.81 13.59 -41.36
N THR A 45 -20.89 12.85 -41.60
CA THR A 45 -22.09 12.78 -40.76
C THR A 45 -22.00 11.82 -39.57
N ALA A 46 -20.99 10.93 -39.53
CA ALA A 46 -20.90 9.87 -38.50
C ALA A 46 -20.31 10.33 -37.15
N TRP A 47 -19.63 11.48 -37.08
CA TRP A 47 -19.01 11.97 -35.83
C TRP A 47 -20.03 12.39 -34.76
N ARG A 48 -21.23 12.85 -35.18
CA ARG A 48 -22.33 13.19 -34.26
C ARG A 48 -22.89 11.96 -33.54
N THR A 49 -22.85 10.80 -34.19
CA THR A 49 -23.34 9.53 -33.63
C THR A 49 -22.32 8.92 -32.67
N PHE A 50 -21.02 9.03 -32.98
CA PHE A 50 -19.92 8.60 -32.10
C PHE A 50 -19.92 9.36 -30.77
N LEU A 51 -20.15 10.67 -30.79
CA LEU A 51 -20.24 11.51 -29.58
C LEU A 51 -21.53 11.31 -28.76
N ARG A 52 -22.54 10.61 -29.29
CA ARG A 52 -23.74 10.21 -28.52
C ARG A 52 -23.55 8.92 -27.73
N HIS A 53 -22.64 8.04 -28.16
CA HIS A 53 -22.40 6.74 -27.54
C HIS A 53 -21.18 6.70 -26.61
N ALA A 54 -20.27 7.67 -26.71
CA ALA A 54 -19.16 7.79 -25.76
C ALA A 54 -19.63 8.57 -24.50
N GLU A 55 -19.72 7.90 -23.36
CA GLU A 55 -19.90 8.55 -22.04
C GLU A 55 -18.69 9.41 -21.71
N ILE A 56 -18.75 10.67 -22.17
CA ILE A 56 -17.72 11.68 -21.94
C ILE A 56 -18.38 12.79 -21.13
N ASN A 57 -17.91 13.02 -19.89
CA ASN A 57 -18.42 14.09 -19.01
C ASN A 57 -18.55 15.44 -19.74
N ASN A 58 -19.57 16.22 -19.37
CA ASN A 58 -20.02 17.43 -20.10
C ASN A 58 -18.89 18.42 -20.43
N CYS A 59 -17.91 18.62 -19.55
CA CYS A 59 -16.74 19.47 -19.83
C CYS A 59 -15.87 18.96 -20.99
N LYS A 60 -15.60 17.65 -21.04
CA LYS A 60 -14.79 17.01 -22.11
C LYS A 60 -15.53 17.06 -23.47
N ARG A 61 -16.87 17.00 -23.45
CA ARG A 61 -17.73 17.13 -24.64
C ARG A 61 -17.69 18.54 -25.24
N LEU A 62 -17.76 19.57 -24.39
CA LEU A 62 -17.66 20.99 -24.78
C LEU A 62 -16.30 21.37 -25.38
N ILE A 63 -15.20 20.87 -24.79
CA ILE A 63 -13.85 21.08 -25.31
C ILE A 63 -13.70 20.39 -26.67
N PHE A 64 -14.19 19.16 -26.81
CA PHE A 64 -14.13 18.43 -28.07
C PHE A 64 -14.94 19.12 -29.18
N ILE A 65 -16.12 19.67 -28.87
CA ILE A 65 -16.95 20.44 -29.82
C ILE A 65 -16.22 21.72 -30.27
N LYS A 66 -15.60 22.48 -29.36
CA LYS A 66 -14.81 23.68 -29.71
C LYS A 66 -13.60 23.35 -30.58
N ILE A 67 -12.91 22.24 -30.29
CA ILE A 67 -11.79 21.76 -31.12
C ILE A 67 -12.28 21.37 -32.52
N LEU A 68 -13.43 20.68 -32.62
CA LEU A 68 -14.03 20.30 -33.90
C LEU A 68 -14.44 21.53 -34.73
N GLN A 69 -15.01 22.55 -34.09
CA GLN A 69 -15.41 23.81 -34.74
C GLN A 69 -14.19 24.57 -35.29
N ASN A 70 -13.10 24.66 -34.52
CA ASN A 70 -11.86 25.29 -34.97
C ASN A 70 -11.19 24.52 -36.11
N VAL A 71 -11.27 23.18 -36.10
CA VAL A 71 -10.76 22.35 -37.20
C VAL A 71 -11.58 22.54 -38.48
N ILE A 72 -12.91 22.61 -38.38
CA ILE A 72 -13.77 22.90 -39.53
C ILE A 72 -13.42 24.27 -40.11
N TYR A 73 -13.17 25.28 -39.26
CA TYR A 73 -12.77 26.62 -39.67
C TYR A 73 -11.41 26.65 -40.38
N ILE A 74 -10.39 25.98 -39.83
CA ILE A 74 -9.03 25.91 -40.40
C ILE A 74 -9.04 25.16 -41.74
N THR A 75 -9.86 24.11 -41.85
CA THR A 75 -9.99 23.29 -43.06
C THR A 75 -10.74 24.02 -44.18
N LYS A 76 -11.78 24.80 -43.84
CA LYS A 76 -12.50 25.66 -44.81
C LYS A 76 -11.64 26.78 -45.38
N ASN A 77 -10.66 27.28 -44.62
CA ASN A 77 -9.81 28.41 -45.02
C ASN A 77 -8.45 28.00 -45.62
N ASN A 78 -8.23 26.72 -45.96
CA ASN A 78 -7.00 26.21 -46.61
C ASN A 78 -5.67 26.55 -45.90
N ILE A 79 -5.70 26.72 -44.57
CA ILE A 79 -4.51 27.16 -43.79
C ILE A 79 -3.53 26.00 -43.55
N LEU A 80 -4.01 24.75 -43.47
CA LEU A 80 -3.24 23.51 -43.31
C LEU A 80 -3.90 22.38 -44.12
N ASN A 81 -3.10 21.46 -44.69
CA ASN A 81 -3.69 20.33 -45.41
C ASN A 81 -4.41 19.36 -44.44
N LEU A 82 -5.43 18.65 -44.95
CA LEU A 82 -6.28 17.74 -44.17
C LEU A 82 -5.49 16.69 -43.35
N ARG A 83 -4.36 16.21 -43.87
CA ARG A 83 -3.53 15.21 -43.19
C ARG A 83 -2.82 15.80 -41.98
N THR A 84 -2.32 17.03 -42.09
CA THR A 84 -1.64 17.71 -40.98
C THR A 84 -2.62 18.03 -39.85
N THR A 85 -3.84 18.48 -40.18
CA THR A 85 -4.89 18.76 -39.21
C THR A 85 -5.38 17.50 -38.49
N ALA A 86 -5.51 16.38 -39.21
CA ALA A 86 -5.88 15.09 -38.63
C ALA A 86 -4.81 14.55 -37.66
N ILE A 87 -3.53 14.71 -37.98
CA ILE A 87 -2.42 14.29 -37.11
C ILE A 87 -2.40 15.12 -35.82
N ILE A 88 -2.59 16.45 -35.90
CA ILE A 88 -2.65 17.32 -34.72
C ILE A 88 -3.85 16.96 -33.84
N LEU A 89 -5.01 16.67 -34.44
CA LEU A 89 -6.20 16.22 -33.72
C LEU A 89 -5.99 14.89 -33.01
N LEU A 90 -5.41 13.89 -33.68
CA LEU A 90 -5.06 12.61 -33.08
C LEU A 90 -4.04 12.80 -31.95
N PHE A 91 -3.04 13.66 -32.14
CA PHE A 91 -2.05 13.95 -31.12
C PHE A 91 -2.68 14.64 -29.90
N LEU A 92 -3.56 15.63 -30.09
CA LEU A 92 -4.29 16.30 -29.01
C LEU A 92 -5.31 15.39 -28.32
N PHE A 93 -5.95 14.49 -29.06
CA PHE A 93 -6.89 13.49 -28.53
C PHE A 93 -6.15 12.45 -27.68
N PHE A 94 -5.04 11.88 -28.17
CA PHE A 94 -4.21 10.95 -27.40
C PHE A 94 -3.45 11.64 -26.25
N TYR A 95 -3.03 12.89 -26.42
CA TYR A 95 -2.44 13.71 -25.35
C TYR A 95 -3.47 14.01 -24.25
N ASN A 96 -4.73 14.31 -24.60
CA ASN A 96 -5.82 14.47 -23.63
C ASN A 96 -6.31 13.13 -23.03
N LEU A 97 -6.20 12.01 -23.74
CA LEU A 97 -6.43 10.67 -23.17
C LEU A 97 -5.36 10.31 -22.13
N LYS A 98 -4.08 10.64 -22.38
CA LYS A 98 -2.99 10.48 -21.40
C LYS A 98 -3.07 11.46 -20.23
N LYS A 99 -3.50 12.71 -20.45
CA LYS A 99 -3.79 13.68 -19.38
C LYS A 99 -5.16 13.50 -18.72
N GLY A 100 -5.94 12.52 -19.20
CA GLY A 100 -7.34 12.34 -18.83
C GLY A 100 -7.59 11.33 -17.72
N LYS A 101 -6.53 10.74 -17.15
CA LYS A 101 -6.64 10.02 -15.87
C LYS A 101 -6.72 11.10 -14.80
N THR A 102 -7.94 11.35 -14.31
CA THR A 102 -8.09 12.09 -13.04
C THR A 102 -7.27 11.33 -12.01
N MET A 103 -6.38 12.06 -11.32
CA MET A 103 -5.59 11.48 -10.23
C MET A 103 -6.58 10.95 -9.20
N SER A 104 -6.53 9.65 -8.90
CA SER A 104 -7.37 9.09 -7.85
C SER A 104 -6.89 9.56 -6.49
N GLN A 105 -7.72 9.39 -5.45
CA GLN A 105 -7.26 9.62 -4.08
C GLN A 105 -6.08 8.72 -3.71
N LEU A 106 -6.03 7.49 -4.23
CA LEU A 106 -4.88 6.62 -4.05
C LEU A 106 -3.60 7.19 -4.69
N ASP A 107 -3.71 7.73 -5.91
CA ASP A 107 -2.58 8.37 -6.59
C ASP A 107 -2.11 9.63 -5.84
N ALA A 108 -3.04 10.46 -5.34
CA ALA A 108 -2.72 11.63 -4.52
C ALA A 108 -2.10 11.24 -3.16
N LEU A 109 -2.58 10.17 -2.52
CA LEU A 109 -2.05 9.70 -1.23
C LEU A 109 -0.57 9.29 -1.36
N ARG A 110 -0.19 8.62 -2.46
CA ARG A 110 1.20 8.21 -2.73
C ARG A 110 2.18 9.39 -2.82
N GLU A 111 1.71 10.60 -3.11
CA GLU A 111 2.57 11.79 -3.16
C GLU A 111 3.01 12.27 -1.76
N MET A 112 2.32 11.83 -0.71
CA MET A 112 2.53 12.34 0.65
C MET A 112 2.73 11.27 1.73
N THR A 113 2.40 10.02 1.43
CA THR A 113 2.46 8.86 2.32
C THR A 113 2.88 7.62 1.54
N VAL A 114 3.76 6.80 2.11
CA VAL A 114 4.10 5.50 1.51
C VAL A 114 2.92 4.54 1.70
N VAL A 115 2.33 4.09 0.60
CA VAL A 115 1.21 3.15 0.61
C VAL A 115 1.73 1.72 0.74
N VAL A 116 1.20 1.01 1.74
CA VAL A 116 1.50 -0.38 2.06
C VAL A 116 0.22 -1.21 1.92
N ALA A 117 0.31 -2.44 1.44
CA ALA A 117 -0.85 -3.34 1.37
C ALA A 117 -0.93 -4.27 2.60
N ASP A 118 -2.09 -4.31 3.25
CA ASP A 118 -2.37 -5.20 4.38
C ASP A 118 -3.09 -6.46 3.91
N THR A 119 -2.35 -7.38 3.30
CA THR A 119 -2.89 -8.64 2.79
C THR A 119 -1.79 -9.68 2.56
N GLY A 120 -2.16 -10.95 2.69
CA GLY A 120 -1.34 -12.07 2.21
C GLY A 120 -1.58 -12.42 0.75
N ASP A 121 -2.57 -11.81 0.06
CA ASP A 121 -2.96 -12.09 -1.33
C ASP A 121 -2.07 -11.36 -2.36
N ILE A 122 -1.26 -12.13 -3.08
CA ILE A 122 -0.32 -11.64 -4.10
C ILE A 122 -1.03 -10.93 -5.25
N ASP A 123 -2.22 -11.37 -5.66
CA ASP A 123 -2.90 -10.78 -6.81
C ASP A 123 -3.47 -9.39 -6.47
N ALA A 124 -3.96 -9.23 -5.24
CA ALA A 124 -4.30 -7.91 -4.70
C ALA A 124 -3.07 -6.98 -4.65
N ILE A 125 -1.91 -7.50 -4.22
CA ILE A 125 -0.66 -6.71 -4.14
C ILE A 125 -0.21 -6.27 -5.54
N LYS A 126 -0.25 -7.17 -6.54
CA LYS A 126 0.07 -6.84 -7.93
C LYS A 126 -0.86 -5.76 -8.50
N ALA A 127 -2.14 -5.80 -8.15
CA ALA A 127 -3.13 -4.86 -8.65
C ALA A 127 -2.86 -3.41 -8.20
N TYR A 128 -2.43 -3.22 -6.95
CA TYR A 128 -2.24 -1.89 -6.36
C TYR A 128 -0.78 -1.42 -6.27
N GLN A 129 0.20 -2.28 -6.58
CA GLN A 129 1.64 -1.92 -6.62
C GLN A 129 2.10 -1.08 -5.40
N PRO A 130 1.88 -1.57 -4.16
CA PRO A 130 2.33 -0.87 -2.96
C PRO A 130 3.87 -0.88 -2.85
N GLU A 131 4.42 -0.02 -2.00
CA GLU A 131 5.87 -0.04 -1.73
C GLU A 131 6.25 -1.25 -0.86
N ASP A 132 5.52 -1.46 0.23
CA ASP A 132 5.68 -2.58 1.16
C ASP A 132 4.39 -3.42 1.24
N ALA A 133 4.47 -4.54 1.95
CA ALA A 133 3.30 -5.31 2.35
C ALA A 133 3.40 -5.77 3.81
N THR A 134 2.25 -5.93 4.46
CA THR A 134 2.15 -6.46 5.82
C THR A 134 1.30 -7.72 5.84
N THR A 135 1.78 -8.73 6.57
CA THR A 135 0.96 -9.87 6.97
C THR A 135 0.81 -9.90 8.50
N ASN A 136 -0.05 -10.81 8.97
CA ASN A 136 -0.31 -11.16 10.36
C ASN A 136 -0.91 -12.58 10.38
N PRO A 137 -1.06 -13.25 11.53
CA PRO A 137 -1.56 -14.62 11.58
C PRO A 137 -2.92 -14.81 10.89
N SER A 138 -3.86 -13.86 11.06
CA SER A 138 -5.17 -13.90 10.40
C SER A 138 -5.06 -13.82 8.86
N LEU A 139 -4.14 -12.99 8.35
CA LEU A 139 -3.90 -12.83 6.91
C LEU A 139 -3.17 -14.03 6.30
N ILE A 140 -2.24 -14.65 7.04
CA ILE A 140 -1.59 -15.90 6.62
C ILE A 140 -2.61 -17.03 6.56
N LEU A 141 -3.46 -17.18 7.59
CA LEU A 141 -4.55 -18.14 7.60
C LEU A 141 -5.50 -17.92 6.40
N SER A 142 -5.92 -16.68 6.17
CA SER A 142 -6.79 -16.35 5.03
C SER A 142 -6.14 -16.64 3.68
N ALA A 143 -4.84 -16.30 3.52
CA ALA A 143 -4.10 -16.56 2.30
C ALA A 143 -3.87 -18.06 2.06
N SER A 144 -3.69 -18.85 3.12
CA SER A 144 -3.52 -20.31 3.02
C SER A 144 -4.76 -21.02 2.45
N ALA A 145 -5.94 -20.41 2.53
CA ALA A 145 -7.16 -20.92 1.92
C ALA A 145 -7.25 -20.64 0.40
N LEU A 146 -6.34 -19.83 -0.16
CA LEU A 146 -6.34 -19.51 -1.58
C LEU A 146 -5.73 -20.67 -2.40
N PRO A 147 -6.38 -21.16 -3.47
CA PRO A 147 -5.90 -22.33 -4.23
C PRO A 147 -4.49 -22.18 -4.78
N GLN A 148 -4.10 -20.96 -5.16
CA GLN A 148 -2.77 -20.68 -5.71
C GLN A 148 -1.63 -20.78 -4.67
N TYR A 149 -1.96 -20.97 -3.38
CA TYR A 149 -1.01 -21.10 -2.27
C TYR A 149 -0.79 -22.55 -1.87
N ALA A 150 -1.58 -23.50 -2.41
CA ALA A 150 -1.41 -24.92 -2.12
C ALA A 150 0.04 -25.42 -2.34
N PRO A 151 0.76 -25.03 -3.43
CA PRO A 151 2.15 -25.43 -3.61
C PRO A 151 3.10 -24.92 -2.50
N LEU A 152 2.81 -23.74 -1.92
CA LEU A 152 3.62 -23.18 -0.83
C LEU A 152 3.43 -23.96 0.47
N ILE A 153 2.22 -24.47 0.70
CA ILE A 153 1.91 -25.34 1.84
C ILE A 153 2.60 -26.69 1.67
N ASP A 154 2.58 -27.25 0.46
CA ASP A 154 3.24 -28.53 0.15
C ASP A 154 4.76 -28.41 0.37
N GLU A 155 5.37 -27.32 -0.09
CA GLU A 155 6.78 -27.03 0.15
C GLU A 155 7.08 -26.89 1.65
N ALA A 156 6.24 -26.19 2.40
CA ALA A 156 6.44 -25.99 3.84
C ALA A 156 6.36 -27.31 4.62
N ILE A 157 5.43 -28.19 4.28
CA ILE A 157 5.31 -29.53 4.87
C ILE A 157 6.51 -30.40 4.51
N ALA A 158 6.94 -30.38 3.24
CA ALA A 158 8.10 -31.13 2.80
C ALA A 158 9.39 -30.67 3.50
N TYR A 159 9.56 -29.34 3.63
CA TYR A 159 10.65 -28.74 4.38
C TYR A 159 10.66 -29.23 5.83
N ALA A 160 9.52 -29.16 6.52
CA ALA A 160 9.39 -29.58 7.91
C ALA A 160 9.74 -31.05 8.13
N LYS A 161 9.21 -31.96 7.28
CA LYS A 161 9.52 -33.40 7.33
C LYS A 161 11.00 -33.70 7.12
N ALA A 162 11.73 -32.82 6.43
CA ALA A 162 13.17 -32.94 6.26
C ALA A 162 13.99 -32.40 7.44
N GLN A 163 13.41 -31.58 8.33
CA GLN A 163 14.15 -31.01 9.47
C GLN A 163 14.12 -31.90 10.72
N SER A 164 13.04 -32.66 10.93
CA SER A 164 12.83 -33.44 12.15
C SER A 164 11.87 -34.60 11.90
N ASP A 165 12.01 -35.68 12.67
CA ASP A 165 11.03 -36.78 12.74
C ASP A 165 9.96 -36.54 13.84
N ASP A 166 10.15 -35.54 14.71
CA ASP A 166 9.16 -35.16 15.72
C ASP A 166 8.02 -34.35 15.09
N LYS A 167 6.78 -34.87 15.20
CA LYS A 167 5.58 -34.23 14.64
C LYS A 167 5.32 -32.84 15.23
N ALA A 168 5.61 -32.63 16.51
CA ALA A 168 5.42 -31.32 17.14
C ALA A 168 6.39 -30.28 16.53
N GLN A 169 7.66 -30.65 16.38
CA GLN A 169 8.65 -29.81 15.70
C GLN A 169 8.31 -29.59 14.22
N GLN A 170 7.87 -30.62 13.50
CA GLN A 170 7.45 -30.49 12.10
C GLN A 170 6.31 -29.48 11.93
N LEU A 171 5.33 -29.47 12.84
CA LEU A 171 4.24 -28.52 12.81
C LEU A 171 4.74 -27.07 12.93
N ILE A 172 5.62 -26.83 13.90
CA ILE A 172 6.25 -25.51 14.12
C ILE A 172 7.08 -25.09 12.90
N ASP A 173 7.84 -26.01 12.30
CA ASP A 173 8.67 -25.73 11.12
C ASP A 173 7.82 -25.47 9.87
N ALA A 174 6.73 -26.21 9.68
CA ALA A 174 5.82 -26.04 8.55
C ALA A 174 5.11 -24.69 8.62
N GLU A 175 4.67 -24.28 9.81
CA GLU A 175 4.06 -22.98 10.04
C GLU A 175 5.02 -21.83 9.71
N ASP A 176 6.22 -21.85 10.31
CA ASP A 176 7.23 -20.81 10.10
C ASP A 176 7.61 -20.72 8.61
N LYS A 177 7.82 -21.88 7.97
CA LYS A 177 8.17 -21.96 6.55
C LYS A 177 7.03 -21.48 5.65
N LEU A 178 5.77 -21.76 5.98
CA LEU A 178 4.63 -21.27 5.20
C LEU A 178 4.54 -19.74 5.25
N ALA A 179 4.67 -19.14 6.44
CA ALA A 179 4.66 -17.68 6.58
C ALA A 179 5.80 -17.03 5.77
N VAL A 180 7.00 -17.63 5.82
CA VAL A 180 8.15 -17.19 5.03
C VAL A 180 7.90 -17.35 3.53
N ASN A 181 7.39 -18.50 3.08
CA ASN A 181 7.09 -18.78 1.67
C ASN A 181 6.11 -17.77 1.07
N ILE A 182 5.05 -17.42 1.83
CA ILE A 182 4.12 -16.35 1.42
C ILE A 182 4.86 -15.01 1.31
N GLY A 183 5.70 -14.67 2.30
CA GLY A 183 6.50 -13.44 2.23
C GLY A 183 7.49 -13.42 1.06
N LEU A 184 8.07 -14.56 0.68
CA LEU A 184 8.94 -14.67 -0.49
C LEU A 184 8.19 -14.36 -1.79
N GLU A 185 6.98 -14.87 -1.96
CA GLU A 185 6.17 -14.54 -3.14
C GLU A 185 5.80 -13.06 -3.18
N ILE A 186 5.49 -12.46 -2.02
CA ILE A 186 5.18 -11.03 -1.92
C ILE A 186 6.41 -10.18 -2.28
N LEU A 187 7.60 -10.56 -1.82
CA LEU A 187 8.85 -9.83 -2.11
C LEU A 187 9.25 -9.84 -3.59
N LYS A 188 8.69 -10.74 -4.41
CA LYS A 188 8.86 -10.72 -5.87
C LYS A 188 8.09 -9.59 -6.54
N VAL A 189 7.04 -9.06 -5.88
CA VAL A 189 6.12 -8.07 -6.47
C VAL A 189 6.21 -6.69 -5.81
N VAL A 190 6.65 -6.59 -4.55
CA VAL A 190 6.90 -5.32 -3.86
C VAL A 190 8.38 -4.93 -3.92
N LYS A 191 8.67 -3.62 -3.93
CA LYS A 191 10.04 -3.09 -3.99
C LYS A 191 10.67 -2.92 -2.60
N GLY A 192 9.84 -2.54 -1.64
CA GLY A 192 10.20 -2.38 -0.24
C GLY A 192 10.16 -3.70 0.51
N ARG A 193 9.48 -3.69 1.66
CA ARG A 193 9.61 -4.72 2.70
C ARG A 193 8.37 -5.59 2.83
N ILE A 194 8.55 -6.75 3.46
CA ILE A 194 7.48 -7.59 4.01
C ILE A 194 7.53 -7.57 5.53
N SER A 195 6.38 -7.36 6.18
CA SER A 195 6.23 -7.67 7.61
C SER A 195 5.70 -9.08 7.82
N THR A 196 6.41 -9.86 8.63
CA THR A 196 6.06 -11.24 9.01
C THR A 196 6.02 -11.33 10.54
N GLU A 197 4.89 -11.77 11.08
CA GLU A 197 4.60 -11.70 12.52
C GLU A 197 5.06 -12.97 13.24
N VAL A 198 5.67 -12.80 14.42
CA VAL A 198 5.99 -13.91 15.31
C VAL A 198 4.71 -14.52 15.89
N ASP A 199 4.81 -15.75 16.39
CA ASP A 199 3.71 -16.40 17.11
C ASP A 199 3.24 -15.52 18.28
N ALA A 200 1.96 -15.14 18.25
CA ALA A 200 1.35 -14.27 19.24
C ALA A 200 1.34 -14.89 20.66
N ARG A 201 1.43 -16.22 20.79
CA ARG A 201 1.54 -16.91 22.09
C ARG A 201 2.81 -16.51 22.85
N TYR A 202 3.84 -16.01 22.15
CA TYR A 202 5.08 -15.54 22.78
C TYR A 202 5.06 -14.05 23.16
N SER A 203 3.94 -13.34 22.98
CA SER A 203 3.84 -11.88 23.22
C SER A 203 4.24 -11.43 24.63
N TYR A 204 4.23 -12.32 25.61
CA TYR A 204 4.64 -12.02 27.00
C TYR A 204 5.95 -12.71 27.40
N ASN A 205 6.73 -13.18 26.43
CA ASN A 205 8.02 -13.83 26.65
C ASN A 205 9.08 -13.25 25.69
N THR A 206 9.97 -12.41 26.25
CA THR A 206 11.03 -11.72 25.50
C THR A 206 11.95 -12.68 24.78
N GLU A 207 12.47 -13.69 25.48
CA GLU A 207 13.46 -14.63 24.91
C GLU A 207 12.86 -15.51 23.82
N GLN A 208 11.63 -16.02 24.00
CA GLN A 208 10.95 -16.79 22.96
C GLN A 208 10.63 -15.92 21.73
N THR A 209 10.25 -14.66 21.93
CA THR A 209 10.03 -13.71 20.84
C THR A 209 11.32 -13.48 20.04
N ILE A 210 12.44 -13.23 20.72
CA ILE A 210 13.75 -13.05 20.08
C ILE A 210 14.16 -14.32 19.31
N ALA A 211 14.02 -15.49 19.92
CA ALA A 211 14.37 -16.76 19.30
C ALA A 211 13.54 -17.02 18.03
N LYS A 212 12.22 -16.79 18.10
CA LYS A 212 11.32 -16.93 16.93
C LYS A 212 11.67 -15.91 15.83
N ALA A 213 11.92 -14.65 16.18
CA ALA A 213 12.33 -13.62 15.23
C ALA A 213 13.61 -14.00 14.48
N ARG A 214 14.64 -14.46 15.20
CA ARG A 214 15.91 -14.93 14.60
C ARG A 214 15.69 -16.14 13.69
N LYS A 215 14.80 -17.07 14.06
CA LYS A 215 14.46 -18.23 13.22
C LYS A 215 13.81 -17.80 11.91
N LEU A 216 12.83 -16.89 11.95
CA LEU A 216 12.18 -16.36 10.74
C LEU A 216 13.18 -15.63 9.83
N ILE A 217 14.05 -14.78 10.41
CA ILE A 217 15.12 -14.12 9.66
C ILE A 217 16.07 -15.14 9.03
N LYS A 218 16.45 -16.20 9.75
CA LYS A 218 17.27 -17.27 9.20
C LYS A 218 16.61 -17.93 7.98
N LEU A 219 15.32 -18.25 8.05
CA LEU A 219 14.59 -18.85 6.92
C LEU A 219 14.58 -17.95 5.69
N TYR A 220 14.42 -16.63 5.86
CA TYR A 220 14.54 -15.67 4.76
C TYR A 220 15.97 -15.58 4.21
N ASN A 221 16.98 -15.53 5.07
CA ASN A 221 18.38 -15.47 4.68
C ASN A 221 18.81 -16.72 3.91
N ASP A 222 18.36 -17.91 4.34
CA ASP A 222 18.59 -19.18 3.66
C ASP A 222 17.93 -19.20 2.26
N ALA A 223 16.85 -18.42 2.07
CA ALA A 223 16.21 -18.18 0.78
C ALA A 223 16.83 -17.02 -0.02
N GLY A 224 17.94 -16.45 0.43
CA GLY A 224 18.68 -15.38 -0.26
C GLY A 224 18.08 -13.98 -0.09
N ILE A 225 17.20 -13.77 0.89
CA ILE A 225 16.61 -12.46 1.20
C ILE A 225 17.36 -11.81 2.37
N ALA A 226 17.89 -10.61 2.17
CA ALA A 226 18.55 -9.85 3.23
C ALA A 226 17.58 -9.19 4.22
N ASN A 227 18.06 -8.94 5.44
CA ASN A 227 17.30 -8.33 6.54
C ASN A 227 16.66 -6.96 6.21
N ASP A 228 17.19 -6.22 5.23
CA ASP A 228 16.66 -4.90 4.83
C ASP A 228 15.35 -4.98 4.03
N ARG A 229 14.97 -6.17 3.56
CA ARG A 229 13.68 -6.46 2.93
C ARG A 229 12.62 -6.96 3.91
N ILE A 230 12.96 -7.13 5.19
CA ILE A 230 12.12 -7.81 6.18
C ILE A 230 11.86 -6.88 7.37
N LEU A 231 10.65 -6.97 7.93
CA LEU A 231 10.31 -6.46 9.24
C LEU A 231 9.73 -7.61 10.07
N ILE A 232 10.35 -7.92 11.22
CA ILE A 232 9.75 -8.88 12.15
C ILE A 232 8.68 -8.17 12.95
N LYS A 233 7.45 -8.66 12.85
CA LYS A 233 6.29 -8.02 13.46
C LYS A 233 6.01 -8.64 14.83
N ILE A 234 5.84 -7.80 15.84
CA ILE A 234 5.79 -8.18 17.26
C ILE A 234 4.71 -7.35 17.95
N ALA A 235 3.87 -7.99 18.78
CA ALA A 235 2.88 -7.28 19.59
C ALA A 235 3.57 -6.32 20.57
N SER A 236 3.06 -5.09 20.69
CA SER A 236 3.67 -4.01 21.48
C SER A 236 3.38 -4.14 22.99
N THR A 237 3.58 -5.33 23.55
CA THR A 237 3.70 -5.52 25.00
C THR A 237 5.06 -4.99 25.48
N TRP A 238 5.27 -4.84 26.79
CA TRP A 238 6.60 -4.49 27.31
C TRP A 238 7.67 -5.50 26.87
N GLN A 239 7.36 -6.79 26.97
CA GLN A 239 8.23 -7.90 26.57
C GLN A 239 8.54 -7.87 25.07
N GLY A 240 7.53 -7.60 24.23
CA GLY A 240 7.70 -7.47 22.79
C GLY A 240 8.56 -6.26 22.41
N ILE A 241 8.40 -5.12 23.10
CA ILE A 241 9.22 -3.93 22.90
C ILE A 241 10.68 -4.20 23.30
N LYS A 242 10.91 -4.90 24.42
CA LYS A 242 12.26 -5.29 24.84
C LYS A 242 12.92 -6.30 23.90
N ALA A 243 12.12 -7.23 23.35
CA ALA A 243 12.60 -8.13 22.31
C ALA A 243 13.02 -7.36 21.06
N ALA A 244 12.21 -6.41 20.60
CA ALA A 244 12.53 -5.57 19.45
C ALA A 244 13.78 -4.70 19.68
N GLU A 245 13.93 -4.11 20.88
CA GLU A 245 15.13 -3.34 21.24
C GLU A 245 16.41 -4.16 21.06
N GLN A 246 16.39 -5.44 21.45
CA GLN A 246 17.52 -6.35 21.27
C GLN A 246 17.72 -6.75 19.80
N LEU A 247 16.64 -7.04 19.08
CA LEU A 247 16.69 -7.43 17.67
C LEU A 247 17.23 -6.30 16.77
N GLU A 248 16.87 -5.04 17.04
CA GLU A 248 17.38 -3.88 16.29
C GLU A 248 18.90 -3.71 16.49
N LYS A 249 19.42 -3.95 17.70
CA LYS A 249 20.87 -3.98 17.98
C LYS A 249 21.60 -5.07 17.20
N GLU A 250 20.89 -6.10 16.76
CA GLU A 250 21.39 -7.20 15.93
C GLU A 250 21.18 -6.97 14.42
N GLY A 251 20.62 -5.82 14.02
CA GLY A 251 20.32 -5.52 12.62
C GLY A 251 19.08 -6.25 12.09
N ILE A 252 18.15 -6.64 12.96
CA ILE A 252 16.84 -7.19 12.62
C ILE A 252 15.79 -6.11 12.84
N ASN A 253 15.36 -5.48 11.74
CA ASN A 253 14.36 -4.41 11.79
C ASN A 253 12.99 -4.97 12.22
N CYS A 254 12.31 -4.28 13.13
CA CYS A 254 11.05 -4.71 13.72
C CYS A 254 9.87 -3.80 13.36
N ASN A 255 8.67 -4.40 13.32
CA ASN A 255 7.38 -3.72 13.20
C ASN A 255 6.56 -3.96 14.47
N LEU A 256 6.39 -2.95 15.30
CA LEU A 256 5.68 -3.06 16.58
C LEU A 256 4.19 -2.81 16.37
N THR A 257 3.38 -3.87 16.48
CA THR A 257 1.95 -3.89 16.14
C THR A 257 1.06 -3.97 17.39
N LEU A 258 -0.26 -3.96 17.22
CA LEU A 258 -1.23 -3.93 18.34
C LEU A 258 -0.92 -2.77 19.31
N LEU A 259 -0.56 -1.63 18.73
CA LEU A 259 -0.22 -0.42 19.46
C LEU A 259 -1.47 0.46 19.54
N PHE A 260 -1.92 0.70 20.77
CA PHE A 260 -3.18 1.40 21.07
C PHE A 260 -2.96 2.63 21.96
N SER A 261 -2.11 2.51 22.98
CA SER A 261 -1.85 3.57 23.96
C SER A 261 -0.63 4.42 23.60
N GLN A 262 -0.62 5.66 24.10
CA GLN A 262 0.55 6.55 24.01
C GLN A 262 1.78 5.98 24.76
N ALA A 263 1.58 5.22 25.85
CA ALA A 263 2.65 4.55 26.58
C ALA A 263 3.41 3.56 25.70
N GLN A 264 2.70 2.73 24.93
CA GLN A 264 3.31 1.85 23.93
C GLN A 264 4.06 2.64 22.87
N ALA A 265 3.48 3.73 22.36
CA ALA A 265 4.14 4.57 21.38
C ALA A 265 5.46 5.15 21.91
N ARG A 266 5.47 5.71 23.12
CA ARG A 266 6.69 6.26 23.73
C ARG A 266 7.75 5.19 23.95
N ALA A 267 7.39 4.05 24.54
CA ALA A 267 8.32 2.96 24.79
C ALA A 267 8.93 2.38 23.49
N CYS A 268 8.15 2.27 22.41
CA CYS A 268 8.68 1.85 21.10
C CYS A 268 9.70 2.84 20.53
N ALA A 269 9.41 4.15 20.61
CA ALA A 269 10.32 5.20 20.14
C ALA A 269 11.64 5.20 20.92
N GLU A 270 11.58 5.04 22.23
CA GLU A 270 12.74 4.99 23.12
C GLU A 270 13.57 3.71 22.93
N ALA A 271 12.92 2.59 22.58
CA ALA A 271 13.58 1.34 22.19
C ALA A 271 14.25 1.39 20.80
N GLY A 272 14.03 2.46 20.03
CA GLY A 272 14.68 2.67 18.74
C GLY A 272 14.23 1.70 17.65
N VAL A 273 12.99 1.21 17.72
CA VAL A 273 12.45 0.27 16.73
C VAL A 273 12.30 0.92 15.36
N TYR A 274 12.44 0.14 14.28
CA TYR A 274 12.39 0.65 12.92
C TYR A 274 11.01 1.25 12.58
N LEU A 275 9.93 0.54 12.90
CA LEU A 275 8.57 0.94 12.55
C LEU A 275 7.57 0.55 13.64
N ILE A 276 6.53 1.37 13.81
CA ILE A 276 5.33 1.05 14.60
C ILE A 276 4.07 1.01 13.72
N SER A 277 3.15 0.12 14.06
CA SER A 277 1.82 0.01 13.48
C SER A 277 0.74 0.39 14.51
N PRO A 278 0.50 1.69 14.78
CA PRO A 278 -0.62 2.14 15.61
C PRO A 278 -1.97 1.88 14.91
N PHE A 279 -2.91 1.28 15.63
CA PHE A 279 -4.19 0.85 15.06
C PHE A 279 -5.23 1.97 15.12
N VAL A 280 -6.06 2.07 14.08
CA VAL A 280 -7.12 3.07 13.97
C VAL A 280 -8.49 2.46 14.22
N GLY A 281 -8.97 1.61 13.31
CA GLY A 281 -10.32 1.10 13.31
C GLY A 281 -10.69 0.19 14.48
N ARG A 282 -9.72 -0.52 15.08
CA ARG A 282 -9.99 -1.27 16.33
C ARG A 282 -10.23 -0.35 17.53
N ILE A 283 -9.67 0.87 17.52
CA ILE A 283 -9.98 1.90 18.51
C ILE A 283 -11.41 2.37 18.28
N LEU A 284 -11.79 2.71 17.04
CA LEU A 284 -13.16 3.05 16.68
C LEU A 284 -14.17 1.98 17.14
N ASP A 285 -13.88 0.70 16.89
CA ASP A 285 -14.74 -0.42 17.32
C ASP A 285 -14.98 -0.41 18.84
N TRP A 286 -13.93 -0.18 19.63
CA TRP A 286 -14.05 -0.15 21.09
C TRP A 286 -14.94 1.00 21.55
N TYR A 287 -14.72 2.20 21.02
CA TYR A 287 -15.49 3.38 21.39
C TYR A 287 -16.97 3.25 20.96
N LYS A 288 -17.24 2.68 19.78
CA LYS A 288 -18.61 2.36 19.38
C LYS A 288 -19.27 1.33 20.28
N ALA A 289 -18.52 0.37 20.84
CA ALA A 289 -19.09 -0.62 21.76
C ALA A 289 -19.33 -0.03 23.17
N ASN A 290 -18.42 0.81 23.66
CA ASN A 290 -18.33 1.18 25.08
C ASN A 290 -18.70 2.64 25.40
N SER A 291 -19.12 3.44 24.42
CA SER A 291 -19.60 4.81 24.64
C SER A 291 -20.96 5.05 24.00
N ASP A 292 -21.66 6.13 24.39
CA ASP A 292 -22.95 6.50 23.81
C ASP A 292 -22.83 6.96 22.34
N LYS A 293 -21.67 7.51 21.96
CA LYS A 293 -21.41 7.98 20.59
C LYS A 293 -21.10 6.79 19.68
N LYS A 294 -21.98 6.54 18.70
CA LYS A 294 -21.87 5.43 17.73
C LYS A 294 -21.41 5.84 16.33
N GLU A 295 -21.52 7.13 16.02
CA GLU A 295 -21.10 7.72 14.75
C GLU A 295 -20.03 8.77 15.01
N TYR A 296 -19.00 8.76 14.16
CA TYR A 296 -17.83 9.63 14.29
C TYR A 296 -17.58 10.26 12.93
N MET A 297 -17.44 11.58 12.89
CA MET A 297 -16.87 12.23 11.72
C MET A 297 -15.40 11.80 11.58
N PRO A 298 -14.84 11.76 10.36
CA PRO A 298 -13.46 11.28 10.17
C PRO A 298 -12.42 11.95 11.09
N ALA A 299 -12.52 13.27 11.28
CA ALA A 299 -11.59 14.02 12.14
C ALA A 299 -11.82 13.82 13.65
N GLU A 300 -12.96 13.27 14.04
CA GLU A 300 -13.31 12.96 15.43
C GLU A 300 -13.09 11.49 15.78
N ASP A 301 -12.67 10.68 14.80
CA ASP A 301 -12.41 9.27 15.00
C ASP A 301 -11.30 9.07 16.06
N PRO A 302 -11.55 8.30 17.13
CA PRO A 302 -10.60 8.16 18.23
C PRO A 302 -9.29 7.46 17.78
N GLY A 303 -9.35 6.61 16.77
CA GLY A 303 -8.17 6.00 16.18
C GLY A 303 -7.34 6.98 15.36
N VAL A 304 -7.99 7.85 14.58
CA VAL A 304 -7.32 8.94 13.84
C VAL A 304 -6.64 9.90 14.81
N ILE A 305 -7.33 10.26 15.90
CA ILE A 305 -6.78 11.11 16.97
C ILE A 305 -5.54 10.44 17.60
N SER A 306 -5.61 9.15 17.90
CA SER A 306 -4.49 8.38 18.45
C SER A 306 -3.26 8.42 17.53
N VAL A 307 -3.41 8.06 16.26
CA VAL A 307 -2.28 8.08 15.30
C VAL A 307 -1.74 9.49 15.10
N THR A 308 -2.60 10.51 15.07
CA THR A 308 -2.18 11.92 14.95
C THR A 308 -1.34 12.35 16.15
N SER A 309 -1.77 12.00 17.37
CA SER A 309 -1.01 12.26 18.60
C SER A 309 0.36 11.59 18.58
N ILE A 310 0.40 10.30 18.21
CA ILE A 310 1.64 9.52 18.11
C ILE A 310 2.58 10.12 17.07
N TYR A 311 2.09 10.41 15.85
CA TYR A 311 2.87 11.03 14.79
C TYR A 311 3.49 12.35 15.27
N ASN A 312 2.68 13.24 15.85
CA ASN A 312 3.16 14.53 16.34
C ASN A 312 4.20 14.37 17.44
N TYR A 313 4.00 13.46 18.40
CA TYR A 313 4.98 13.17 19.45
C TYR A 313 6.32 12.69 18.87
N TYR A 314 6.27 11.81 17.88
CA TYR A 314 7.46 11.25 17.22
C TYR A 314 8.25 12.34 16.50
N LYS A 315 7.56 13.17 15.69
CA LYS A 315 8.22 14.26 14.95
C LYS A 315 8.73 15.37 15.88
N GLN A 316 7.96 15.70 16.91
CA GLN A 316 8.35 16.70 17.92
C GLN A 316 9.63 16.34 18.67
N HIS A 317 9.90 15.06 18.91
CA HIS A 317 11.10 14.63 19.64
C HIS A 317 12.19 14.06 18.73
N GLY A 318 12.03 14.22 17.40
CA GLY A 318 12.99 13.77 16.40
C GLY A 318 13.26 12.27 16.48
N TYR A 319 12.24 11.44 16.73
CA TYR A 319 12.37 9.99 16.67
C TYR A 319 12.35 9.53 15.20
N ASN A 320 13.24 8.58 14.86
CA ASN A 320 13.40 8.08 13.50
C ASN A 320 12.48 6.90 13.17
N THR A 321 11.84 6.31 14.19
CA THR A 321 10.87 5.23 14.01
C THR A 321 9.77 5.68 13.06
N VAL A 322 9.51 4.85 12.05
CA VAL A 322 8.48 5.09 11.03
C VAL A 322 7.10 4.89 11.65
N VAL A 323 6.21 5.86 11.47
CA VAL A 323 4.81 5.76 11.92
C VAL A 323 3.94 5.24 10.78
N MET A 324 3.42 4.02 10.91
CA MET A 324 2.55 3.40 9.91
C MET A 324 1.14 3.15 10.46
N GLY A 325 0.20 4.04 10.16
CA GLY A 325 -1.21 3.82 10.56
C GLY A 325 -1.76 2.51 9.97
N ALA A 326 -2.49 1.74 10.79
CA ALA A 326 -2.97 0.41 10.43
C ALA A 326 -4.42 0.15 10.88
N SER A 327 -5.03 -0.91 10.35
CA SER A 327 -6.36 -1.40 10.72
C SER A 327 -7.51 -0.42 10.46
N PHE A 328 -7.71 0.00 9.21
CA PHE A 328 -8.80 0.92 8.85
C PHE A 328 -10.18 0.24 8.74
N ARG A 329 -11.26 0.99 8.98
CA ARG A 329 -12.66 0.58 8.69
C ARG A 329 -13.23 1.27 7.47
N ASN A 330 -12.76 2.47 7.15
CA ASN A 330 -13.29 3.28 6.06
C ASN A 330 -12.24 4.22 5.48
N VAL A 331 -12.48 4.74 4.27
CA VAL A 331 -11.54 5.66 3.60
C VAL A 331 -11.38 7.00 4.31
N GLY A 332 -12.37 7.44 5.10
CA GLY A 332 -12.31 8.70 5.85
C GLY A 332 -11.19 8.70 6.90
N GLU A 333 -10.98 7.59 7.59
CA GLU A 333 -9.86 7.42 8.51
C GLU A 333 -8.50 7.54 7.80
N ILE A 334 -8.39 7.00 6.59
CA ILE A 334 -7.17 7.03 5.79
C ILE A 334 -6.88 8.45 5.31
N THR A 335 -7.90 9.14 4.79
CA THR A 335 -7.74 10.50 4.26
C THR A 335 -7.43 11.51 5.36
N GLU A 336 -7.93 11.32 6.58
CA GLU A 336 -7.57 12.17 7.73
C GLU A 336 -6.13 11.94 8.23
N LEU A 337 -5.48 10.84 7.83
CA LEU A 337 -4.08 10.54 8.14
C LEU A 337 -3.14 10.75 6.95
N ALA A 338 -3.62 11.38 5.87
CA ALA A 338 -2.80 11.69 4.70
C ALA A 338 -1.60 12.58 5.09
N GLY A 339 -0.38 12.12 4.82
CA GLY A 339 0.86 12.74 5.31
C GLY A 339 1.56 11.97 6.44
N CYS A 340 0.92 10.93 7.00
CA CYS A 340 1.62 9.93 7.83
C CYS A 340 2.76 9.29 7.04
N ASP A 341 3.80 8.78 7.71
CA ASP A 341 4.98 8.25 7.01
C ASP A 341 4.59 7.10 6.08
N ARG A 342 3.82 6.14 6.62
CA ARG A 342 3.20 5.06 5.85
C ARG A 342 1.75 4.83 6.31
N LEU A 343 0.96 4.18 5.46
CA LEU A 343 -0.35 3.62 5.85
C LEU A 343 -0.48 2.24 5.22
N THR A 344 -0.78 1.23 6.05
CA THR A 344 -1.04 -0.14 5.57
C THR A 344 -2.55 -0.38 5.44
N ILE A 345 -2.99 -0.63 4.20
CA ILE A 345 -4.40 -0.52 3.80
C ILE A 345 -4.85 -1.85 3.19
N ALA A 346 -6.01 -2.34 3.64
CA ALA A 346 -6.61 -3.55 3.10
C ALA A 346 -7.05 -3.36 1.63
N PRO A 347 -7.01 -4.42 0.78
CA PRO A 347 -7.34 -4.32 -0.64
C PRO A 347 -8.70 -3.67 -0.97
N ALA A 348 -9.71 -3.88 -0.13
CA ALA A 348 -11.03 -3.27 -0.31
C ALA A 348 -10.96 -1.73 -0.25
N LEU A 349 -10.25 -1.18 0.74
CA LEU A 349 -10.10 0.27 0.90
C LEU A 349 -9.13 0.87 -0.13
N LEU A 350 -8.12 0.11 -0.58
CA LEU A 350 -7.28 0.50 -1.72
C LEU A 350 -8.12 0.65 -3.00
N LYS A 351 -9.08 -0.26 -3.22
CA LYS A 351 -10.03 -0.16 -4.33
C LYS A 351 -10.86 1.12 -4.26
N GLU A 352 -11.46 1.39 -3.10
CA GLU A 352 -12.28 2.58 -2.88
C GLU A 352 -11.48 3.88 -3.15
N LEU A 353 -10.24 3.97 -2.64
CA LEU A 353 -9.36 5.11 -2.90
C LEU A 353 -8.95 5.23 -4.37
N GLN A 354 -8.80 4.10 -5.07
CA GLN A 354 -8.46 4.07 -6.50
C GLN A 354 -9.63 4.53 -7.37
N GLU A 355 -10.87 4.27 -6.94
CA GLU A 355 -12.11 4.66 -7.62
C GLU A 355 -12.55 6.10 -7.28
N ALA A 356 -12.13 6.63 -6.14
CA ALA A 356 -12.42 7.99 -5.71
C ALA A 356 -11.54 9.05 -6.42
N ASN A 357 -12.15 10.16 -6.82
CA ASN A 357 -11.49 11.30 -7.49
C ASN A 357 -11.64 12.62 -6.73
N ALA A 358 -12.02 12.56 -5.45
CA ALA A 358 -12.12 13.75 -4.60
C ALA A 358 -10.72 14.31 -4.28
N GLU A 359 -10.63 15.61 -4.03
CA GLU A 359 -9.38 16.23 -3.57
C GLU A 359 -8.94 15.61 -2.24
N LEU A 360 -7.62 15.36 -2.11
CA LEU A 360 -7.02 14.81 -0.89
C LEU A 360 -5.96 15.78 -0.36
N PRO A 361 -6.31 16.67 0.60
CA PRO A 361 -5.33 17.53 1.23
C PRO A 361 -4.44 16.74 2.19
N ARG A 362 -3.18 17.16 2.32
CA ARG A 362 -2.29 16.65 3.39
C ARG A 362 -2.82 17.13 4.75
N LYS A 363 -2.96 16.19 5.69
CA LYS A 363 -3.47 16.40 7.05
C LYS A 363 -2.38 16.36 8.11
N LEU A 364 -1.42 15.43 7.95
CA LEU A 364 -0.29 15.31 8.86
C LEU A 364 0.95 15.96 8.26
N ALA A 365 1.47 16.96 8.96
CA ALA A 365 2.75 17.60 8.73
C ALA A 365 3.25 18.20 10.04
N TYR A 366 4.50 17.97 10.38
CA TYR A 366 5.12 18.57 11.56
C TYR A 366 6.09 19.67 11.15
N ASN A 367 5.72 20.92 11.44
CA ASN A 367 6.52 22.11 11.14
C ASN A 367 7.04 22.82 12.41
N GLY A 368 6.92 22.17 13.57
CA GLY A 368 7.36 22.72 14.85
C GLY A 368 8.84 22.51 15.11
N GLU A 369 9.34 23.12 16.19
CA GLU A 369 10.70 22.90 16.67
C GLU A 369 10.86 21.52 17.33
N ILE A 370 11.96 20.85 17.02
CA ILE A 370 12.33 19.60 17.68
C ILE A 370 12.67 19.90 19.15
N LYS A 371 12.00 19.20 20.06
CA LYS A 371 12.20 19.26 21.50
C LYS A 371 13.16 18.17 21.97
N ALA A 372 13.80 18.43 23.11
CA ALA A 372 14.61 17.43 23.80
C ALA A 372 13.74 16.22 24.19
N ARG A 373 14.27 15.01 23.99
CA ARG A 373 13.61 13.77 24.39
C ARG A 373 13.48 13.72 25.93
N PRO A 374 12.35 13.23 26.46
CA PRO A 374 12.23 13.01 27.90
C PRO A 374 13.16 11.89 28.36
N THR A 375 13.29 11.73 29.69
CA THR A 375 13.92 10.56 30.28
C THR A 375 13.22 9.28 29.79
N PRO A 376 13.95 8.20 29.45
CA PRO A 376 13.34 6.94 29.06
C PRO A 376 12.38 6.41 30.14
N MET A 377 11.24 5.91 29.68
CA MET A 377 10.20 5.30 30.49
C MET A 377 10.69 4.01 31.15
N SER A 378 10.44 3.87 32.44
CA SER A 378 10.63 2.63 33.19
C SER A 378 9.49 1.63 32.93
N GLU A 379 9.71 0.35 33.25
CA GLU A 379 8.68 -0.69 33.14
C GLU A 379 7.44 -0.36 33.99
N ALA A 380 7.65 0.16 35.20
CA ALA A 380 6.57 0.54 36.10
C ALA A 380 5.74 1.70 35.53
N GLU A 381 6.39 2.72 34.96
CA GLU A 381 5.69 3.83 34.29
C GLU A 381 4.93 3.37 33.05
N PHE A 382 5.53 2.47 32.24
CA PHE A 382 4.84 1.87 31.10
C PHE A 382 3.56 1.17 31.52
N TYR A 383 3.64 0.28 32.52
CA TYR A 383 2.47 -0.44 32.97
C TYR A 383 1.45 0.50 33.61
N TRP A 384 1.88 1.48 34.38
CA TRP A 384 0.97 2.47 34.95
C TRP A 384 0.22 3.24 33.86
N GLU A 385 0.93 3.89 32.94
CA GLU A 385 0.33 4.70 31.88
C GLU A 385 -0.50 3.87 30.90
N HIS A 386 -0.06 2.66 30.53
CA HIS A 386 -0.83 1.76 29.67
C HIS A 386 -2.14 1.34 30.33
N ASN A 387 -2.13 1.01 31.62
CA ASN A 387 -3.34 0.59 32.35
C ASN A 387 -4.30 1.74 32.68
N GLN A 388 -3.91 3.01 32.47
CA GLN A 388 -4.84 4.16 32.51
C GLN A 388 -5.72 4.26 31.26
N ASP A 389 -5.44 3.50 30.19
CA ASP A 389 -6.22 3.46 28.96
C ASP A 389 -6.99 2.13 28.86
N PRO A 390 -8.27 2.07 29.27
CA PRO A 390 -9.06 0.83 29.24
C PRO A 390 -9.17 0.22 27.84
N MET A 391 -9.27 1.08 26.81
CA MET A 391 -9.34 0.64 25.42
C MET A 391 -8.06 -0.07 25.02
N ALA A 392 -6.90 0.51 25.36
CA ALA A 392 -5.62 -0.09 25.01
C ALA A 392 -5.39 -1.43 25.73
N VAL A 393 -5.73 -1.52 27.02
CA VAL A 393 -5.62 -2.76 27.80
C VAL A 393 -6.44 -3.88 27.15
N GLU A 394 -7.72 -3.61 26.87
CA GLU A 394 -8.62 -4.60 26.30
C GLU A 394 -8.20 -4.99 24.87
N LYS A 395 -7.89 -4.01 24.01
CA LYS A 395 -7.59 -4.26 22.60
C LYS A 395 -6.24 -4.90 22.36
N LEU A 396 -5.23 -4.62 23.18
CA LEU A 396 -3.95 -5.34 23.14
C LEU A 396 -4.16 -6.82 23.46
N ALA A 397 -4.79 -7.11 24.59
CA ALA A 397 -5.01 -8.49 25.03
C ALA A 397 -5.95 -9.25 24.09
N GLU A 398 -7.03 -8.62 23.61
CA GLU A 398 -7.93 -9.19 22.60
C GLU A 398 -7.20 -9.50 21.29
N GLY A 399 -6.35 -8.57 20.83
CA GLY A 399 -5.60 -8.73 19.59
C GLY A 399 -4.67 -9.94 19.64
N ILE A 400 -3.93 -10.11 20.74
CA ILE A 400 -3.03 -11.25 20.95
C ILE A 400 -3.82 -12.56 20.96
N ARG A 401 -4.93 -12.63 21.71
CA ARG A 401 -5.78 -13.84 21.75
C ARG A 401 -6.32 -14.22 20.37
N LYS A 402 -6.79 -13.24 19.59
CA LYS A 402 -7.30 -13.49 18.23
C LYS A 402 -6.22 -14.05 17.30
N PHE A 403 -5.02 -13.49 17.35
CA PHE A 403 -3.91 -14.00 16.54
C PHE A 403 -3.45 -15.39 16.99
N ALA A 404 -3.43 -15.69 18.29
CA ALA A 404 -3.15 -17.04 18.78
C ALA A 404 -4.21 -18.05 18.30
N ILE A 405 -5.50 -17.70 18.34
CA ILE A 405 -6.58 -18.56 17.82
C ILE A 405 -6.41 -18.84 16.32
N ASP A 406 -6.04 -17.83 15.53
CA ASP A 406 -5.82 -18.03 14.10
C ASP A 406 -4.55 -18.85 13.82
N GLN A 407 -3.54 -18.76 14.70
CA GLN A 407 -2.37 -19.63 14.68
C GLN A 407 -2.76 -21.09 14.88
N GLU A 408 -3.56 -21.39 15.91
CA GLU A 408 -4.04 -22.74 16.21
C GLU A 408 -4.90 -23.33 15.08
N LYS A 409 -5.68 -22.50 14.38
CA LYS A 409 -6.42 -22.94 13.18
C LYS A 409 -5.48 -23.30 12.03
N LEU A 410 -4.43 -22.51 11.81
CA LEU A 410 -3.42 -22.79 10.79
C LEU A 410 -2.68 -24.10 11.13
N GLU A 411 -2.31 -24.27 12.40
CA GLU A 411 -1.70 -25.49 12.92
C GLU A 411 -2.61 -26.71 12.71
N ALA A 412 -3.91 -26.61 12.99
CA ALA A 412 -4.85 -27.69 12.78
C ALA A 412 -4.94 -28.09 11.29
N MET A 413 -4.92 -27.12 10.38
CA MET A 413 -4.89 -27.37 8.93
C MET A 413 -3.61 -28.07 8.49
N LEU A 414 -2.44 -27.60 8.97
CA LEU A 414 -1.15 -28.20 8.65
C LEU A 414 -0.99 -29.60 9.25
N SER A 415 -1.41 -29.80 10.49
CA SER A 415 -1.35 -31.08 11.18
C SER A 415 -2.18 -32.16 10.49
N ALA A 416 -3.29 -31.80 9.82
CA ALA A 416 -4.08 -32.75 9.03
C ALA A 416 -3.32 -33.28 7.79
N ARG A 417 -2.19 -32.67 7.43
CA ARG A 417 -1.37 -32.98 6.25
C ARG A 417 0.04 -33.51 6.60
N LEU A 418 0.41 -33.53 7.88
CA LEU A 418 1.69 -34.02 8.41
C LEU A 418 1.64 -35.51 8.79
#